data_AF-L1K073-F1
#
_entry.id   AF-L1K073-F1
#
_cell.length_a   1.000
_cell.length_b   1.000
_cell.length_c   1.000
_cell.angle_alpha   90.00
_cell.angle_beta   90.00
_cell.angle_gamma   90.00
#
_symmetry.space_group_name_H-M   'P 1'
#
loop_
_entity.id
_entity.type
_entity.pdbx_description
1 polymer ?
#
loop_
_entity_poly.entity_id
_entity_poly.type
_entity_poly.pdbx_seq_one_letter_code
_entity_poly.pdbx_strand_id
1 'polypeptide(L)'
;MPRLVASSAGSFRTTDLLAEATSEKLHKPTQNTSPKRTSTAGTQTRHRQPKREAAQTSSRRVKQSSNKQQEHAGGIKSLRSFLDQHFLSSHPRAIQFGLDRDGCLKFSQTASALLPLHARGDDEDVANPTVLVSLDAKNAFNSLDRQALFDAIEGRASRDYFDGSITEGASLPSCEHLRLFASYLFSYYGDSADLRLFHKSQSASVQCTSGVCQGDVPSSVFFCHSIHPLLLHIAELFPSVRVLAYADNVVLVGPLEDAVAATSAMKKYMVADLKLEIQPRESKVYIPSWHQHPDLSQLKKSLKRRLKTQLLHFEVVTGGITLGGLPIGTDGFHASQLRAKVSTLNEELSKLGLVQHGFMFKTLVRASHLQKLRFFLQGSSPFLPRVQSQIRRFDLSVHLALEKYHRWPSSQYLAAHPDLLEFARFKRELPHGHCRGVAAVTGGYH
;
A
#
# COMPACT_ATOMS: atom_id res chain seq x y z
N MET A 1 29.34 47.79 -4.37
CA MET A 1 30.16 47.87 -5.60
C MET A 1 31.42 47.04 -5.37
N PRO A 2 31.96 46.29 -6.34
CA PRO A 2 31.43 45.91 -7.68
C PRO A 2 30.33 44.81 -7.56
N ARG A 3 29.44 44.52 -8.51
CA ARG A 3 29.48 44.06 -9.93
C ARG A 3 29.76 42.55 -10.15
N LEU A 4 28.66 41.87 -10.50
CA LEU A 4 28.49 40.65 -11.29
C LEU A 4 29.62 40.24 -12.24
N VAL A 5 29.87 38.92 -12.29
CA VAL A 5 30.14 38.15 -13.52
C VAL A 5 29.23 36.91 -13.48
N ALA A 6 28.72 36.46 -14.62
CA ALA A 6 27.86 35.28 -14.73
C ALA A 6 28.57 34.16 -15.52
N SER A 7 28.24 32.90 -15.21
CA SER A 7 28.61 31.73 -16.02
C SER A 7 27.36 31.12 -16.66
N SER A 8 27.50 30.68 -17.92
CA SER A 8 26.39 30.29 -18.79
C SER A 8 25.98 28.82 -18.66
N ALA A 9 24.69 28.52 -18.86
CA ALA A 9 24.21 27.15 -18.97
C ALA A 9 24.67 26.47 -20.28
N GLY A 10 25.20 25.25 -20.17
CA GLY A 10 25.55 24.40 -21.32
C GLY A 10 24.48 23.35 -21.60
N SER A 11 23.82 23.42 -22.76
CA SER A 11 22.87 22.40 -23.20
C SER A 11 23.59 21.30 -23.98
N PHE A 12 23.57 20.06 -23.48
CA PHE A 12 24.01 18.90 -24.25
C PHE A 12 22.87 18.37 -25.13
N ARG A 13 23.02 18.56 -26.44
CA ARG A 13 22.25 17.82 -27.46
C ARG A 13 22.99 16.53 -27.82
N THR A 14 22.26 15.44 -27.98
CA THR A 14 22.78 14.17 -28.49
C THR A 14 22.58 14.08 -29.99
N THR A 15 23.66 14.25 -30.76
CA THR A 15 23.79 13.73 -32.12
C THR A 15 25.16 13.05 -32.26
N ASP A 16 25.32 12.27 -33.32
CA ASP A 16 26.60 11.82 -33.89
C ASP A 16 27.47 10.91 -33.01
N LEU A 17 27.26 9.59 -33.16
CA LEU A 17 28.33 8.64 -33.49
C LEU A 17 27.70 7.32 -34.00
N LEU A 18 27.87 7.06 -35.29
CA LEU A 18 27.54 5.82 -36.00
C LEU A 18 28.72 5.46 -36.91
N ALA A 19 28.79 4.19 -37.32
CA ALA A 19 29.99 3.49 -37.82
C ALA A 19 31.02 3.18 -36.69
N GLU A 20 31.75 2.06 -36.71
CA GLU A 20 31.93 1.07 -37.80
C GLU A 20 32.07 -0.40 -37.29
N ALA A 21 32.30 -1.32 -38.23
CA ALA A 21 32.45 -2.79 -38.10
C ALA A 21 33.59 -3.26 -37.14
N THR A 22 33.70 -4.49 -36.60
CA THR A 22 32.93 -5.79 -36.60
C THR A 22 33.31 -6.60 -35.31
N SER A 23 33.24 -7.92 -35.05
CA SER A 23 33.12 -9.17 -35.87
C SER A 23 32.67 -10.43 -35.05
N GLU A 24 32.99 -11.62 -35.57
CA GLU A 24 32.78 -13.01 -35.07
C GLU A 24 33.16 -13.30 -33.58
N LYS A 25 32.66 -14.35 -32.88
CA LYS A 25 32.53 -15.79 -33.27
C LYS A 25 31.37 -16.57 -32.61
N LEU A 26 31.01 -17.69 -33.27
CA LEU A 26 30.05 -18.71 -32.81
C LEU A 26 30.59 -19.60 -31.66
N HIS A 27 29.68 -20.16 -30.87
CA HIS A 27 29.60 -21.63 -30.64
C HIS A 27 28.16 -22.07 -30.25
N LYS A 28 27.86 -23.38 -30.32
CA LYS A 28 26.52 -23.98 -30.10
C LYS A 28 26.60 -25.16 -29.09
N PRO A 29 25.46 -25.62 -28.52
CA PRO A 29 25.44 -26.45 -27.31
C PRO A 29 25.43 -27.97 -27.57
N THR A 30 25.69 -28.75 -26.51
CA THR A 30 25.59 -30.22 -26.45
C THR A 30 24.50 -30.71 -25.50
N GLN A 31 23.93 -31.89 -25.82
CA GLN A 31 22.97 -32.65 -25.00
C GLN A 31 23.57 -34.01 -24.62
N ASN A 32 23.08 -34.64 -23.55
CA ASN A 32 23.06 -36.09 -23.31
C ASN A 32 21.99 -36.37 -22.22
N THR A 33 20.92 -37.16 -22.40
CA THR A 33 20.73 -38.58 -22.79
C THR A 33 20.96 -39.58 -21.65
N SER A 34 20.06 -40.58 -21.54
CA SER A 34 20.02 -41.61 -20.48
C SER A 34 19.99 -43.03 -21.07
N PRO A 35 20.62 -44.05 -20.44
CA PRO A 35 20.51 -45.46 -20.85
C PRO A 35 19.50 -46.28 -20.02
N LYS A 36 19.20 -47.53 -20.42
CA LYS A 36 18.10 -48.36 -19.86
C LYS A 36 18.29 -49.88 -20.09
N ARG A 37 18.17 -50.71 -19.02
CA ARG A 37 18.10 -52.21 -19.02
C ARG A 37 19.39 -52.97 -19.46
N THR A 38 19.60 -54.29 -19.28
CA THR A 38 18.70 -55.50 -19.20
C THR A 38 19.18 -56.66 -18.30
N SER A 39 18.22 -57.45 -17.77
CA SER A 39 18.25 -58.91 -17.40
C SER A 39 19.32 -59.43 -16.39
N THR A 40 19.27 -60.65 -15.79
CA THR A 40 18.41 -61.86 -15.94
C THR A 40 18.11 -62.49 -14.55
N ALA A 41 17.53 -63.71 -14.43
CA ALA A 41 16.89 -64.25 -13.21
C ALA A 41 17.49 -65.56 -12.63
N GLY A 42 17.16 -65.92 -11.38
CA GLY A 42 17.48 -67.24 -10.78
C GLY A 42 17.06 -67.49 -9.31
N THR A 43 15.94 -68.22 -9.12
CA THR A 43 15.61 -69.15 -7.99
C THR A 43 15.45 -68.64 -6.54
N GLN A 44 14.64 -69.36 -5.75
CA GLN A 44 14.24 -69.09 -4.34
C GLN A 44 15.13 -69.86 -3.32
N THR A 45 15.29 -69.47 -2.05
CA THR A 45 14.30 -69.66 -0.95
C THR A 45 14.78 -69.10 0.41
N ARG A 46 13.89 -69.15 1.41
CA ARG A 46 14.03 -68.93 2.89
C ARG A 46 13.96 -67.48 3.43
N HIS A 47 13.17 -67.35 4.49
CA HIS A 47 12.89 -66.11 5.23
C HIS A 47 14.03 -65.65 6.14
N ARG A 48 14.21 -64.33 6.24
CA ARG A 48 14.25 -63.58 7.51
C ARG A 48 13.80 -62.12 7.25
N GLN A 49 13.03 -61.52 8.16
CA GLN A 49 12.64 -60.12 8.07
C GLN A 49 13.65 -59.20 8.78
N PRO A 50 13.93 -58.03 8.19
CA PRO A 50 14.12 -56.81 8.96
C PRO A 50 13.28 -55.67 8.36
N LYS A 51 12.01 -55.55 8.76
CA LYS A 51 11.07 -54.53 8.21
C LYS A 51 10.49 -53.54 9.23
N ARG A 52 10.99 -53.53 10.48
CA ARG A 52 10.48 -52.65 11.56
C ARG A 52 11.29 -51.37 11.79
N GLU A 53 12.61 -51.38 11.61
CA GLU A 53 13.45 -50.24 12.00
C GLU A 53 13.37 -49.05 11.02
N ALA A 54 13.40 -49.31 9.71
CA ALA A 54 13.26 -48.27 8.68
C ALA A 54 11.91 -47.52 8.74
N ALA A 55 10.84 -48.19 9.20
CA ALA A 55 9.53 -47.57 9.38
C ALA A 55 9.50 -46.63 10.58
N GLN A 56 10.21 -46.97 11.67
CA GLN A 56 10.29 -46.14 12.88
C GLN A 56 11.17 -44.91 12.69
N THR A 57 12.31 -45.03 12.00
CA THR A 57 13.17 -43.87 11.70
C THR A 57 12.52 -42.89 10.74
N SER A 58 11.81 -43.37 9.71
CA SER A 58 10.99 -42.53 8.82
C SER A 58 9.87 -41.82 9.60
N SER A 59 9.10 -42.56 10.41
CA SER A 59 8.01 -41.99 11.21
C SER A 59 8.48 -40.97 12.25
N ARG A 60 9.66 -41.15 12.85
CA ARG A 60 10.28 -40.17 13.76
C ARG A 60 10.70 -38.90 13.01
N ARG A 61 11.32 -39.00 11.82
CA ARG A 61 11.65 -37.82 11.00
C ARG A 61 10.40 -37.02 10.62
N VAL A 62 9.34 -37.68 10.15
CA VAL A 62 8.07 -37.00 9.78
C VAL A 62 7.46 -36.29 10.98
N LYS A 63 7.34 -36.96 12.14
CA LYS A 63 6.82 -36.30 13.36
C LYS A 63 7.69 -35.14 13.83
N GLN A 64 9.03 -35.26 13.78
CA GLN A 64 9.92 -34.15 14.11
C GLN A 64 9.80 -32.97 13.13
N SER A 65 9.57 -33.20 11.83
CA SER A 65 9.27 -32.10 10.90
C SER A 65 7.92 -31.44 11.17
N SER A 66 6.87 -32.20 11.49
CA SER A 66 5.56 -31.63 11.80
C SER A 66 5.56 -30.84 13.12
N ASN A 67 6.20 -31.36 14.17
CA ASN A 67 6.35 -30.62 15.43
C ASN A 67 7.10 -29.30 15.22
N LYS A 68 8.26 -29.31 14.54
CA LYS A 68 9.00 -28.08 14.24
C LYS A 68 8.18 -27.09 13.40
N GLN A 69 7.39 -27.56 12.44
CA GLN A 69 6.49 -26.70 11.66
C GLN A 69 5.36 -26.11 12.53
N GLN A 70 4.81 -26.86 13.50
CA GLN A 70 3.83 -26.34 14.44
C GLN A 70 4.43 -25.36 15.47
N GLU A 71 5.65 -25.62 15.95
CA GLU A 71 6.41 -24.73 16.84
C GLU A 71 6.75 -23.40 16.14
N HIS A 72 7.27 -23.44 14.91
CA HIS A 72 7.49 -22.24 14.09
C HIS A 72 6.17 -21.51 13.78
N ALA A 73 5.09 -22.22 13.46
CA ALA A 73 3.77 -21.60 13.24
C ALA A 73 3.19 -20.97 14.52
N GLY A 74 3.53 -21.50 15.71
CA GLY A 74 3.24 -20.89 16.99
C GLY A 74 3.99 -19.57 17.19
N GLY A 75 5.32 -19.59 17.00
CA GLY A 75 6.18 -18.40 17.14
C GLY A 75 5.86 -17.27 16.14
N ILE A 76 5.45 -17.61 14.92
CA ILE A 76 5.03 -16.61 13.92
C ILE A 76 3.66 -16.01 14.30
N LYS A 77 2.74 -16.81 14.87
CA LYS A 77 1.46 -16.31 15.38
C LYS A 77 1.60 -15.41 16.60
N SER A 78 2.52 -15.73 17.53
CA SER A 78 2.78 -14.87 18.69
C SER A 78 3.44 -13.56 18.25
N LEU A 79 4.47 -13.59 17.40
CA LEU A 79 5.08 -12.39 16.83
C LEU A 79 4.04 -11.47 16.17
N ARG A 80 3.11 -12.05 15.38
CA ARG A 80 2.02 -11.27 14.78
C ARG A 80 1.19 -10.53 15.84
N SER A 81 0.78 -11.21 16.91
CA SER A 81 0.00 -10.60 17.99
C SER A 81 0.73 -9.46 18.71
N PHE A 82 2.05 -9.56 18.88
CA PHE A 82 2.86 -8.50 19.50
C PHE A 82 3.03 -7.28 18.57
N LEU A 83 3.13 -7.50 17.26
CA LEU A 83 3.16 -6.41 16.27
C LEU A 83 1.79 -5.72 16.17
N ASP A 84 0.69 -6.47 16.17
CA ASP A 84 -0.66 -5.91 16.21
C ASP A 84 -0.90 -5.11 17.50
N GLN A 85 -0.47 -5.63 18.67
CA GLN A 85 -0.52 -4.89 19.92
C GLN A 85 0.31 -3.59 19.86
N HIS A 86 1.54 -3.65 19.34
CA HIS A 86 2.44 -2.50 19.27
C HIS A 86 1.94 -1.42 18.30
N PHE A 87 1.53 -1.78 17.08
CA PHE A 87 1.18 -0.79 16.06
C PHE A 87 -0.30 -0.37 16.06
N LEU A 88 -1.21 -1.21 16.54
CA LEU A 88 -2.66 -0.94 16.49
C LEU A 88 -3.29 -0.59 17.85
N SER A 89 -2.66 -0.99 18.96
CA SER A 89 -3.27 -0.93 20.30
C SER A 89 -2.43 -0.25 21.38
N SER A 90 -1.18 0.15 21.10
CA SER A 90 -0.29 0.74 22.12
C SER A 90 -0.71 2.13 22.59
N HIS A 91 -1.48 2.88 21.78
CA HIS A 91 -1.96 4.21 22.12
C HIS A 91 -3.34 4.49 21.49
N PRO A 92 -4.36 4.95 22.25
CA PRO A 92 -5.72 5.12 21.75
C PRO A 92 -5.90 6.23 20.69
N ARG A 93 -4.85 7.00 20.39
CA ARG A 93 -4.87 8.10 19.40
C ARG A 93 -3.80 7.99 18.31
N ALA A 94 -2.93 6.98 18.34
CA ALA A 94 -1.85 6.79 17.37
C ALA A 94 -1.84 5.35 16.83
N ILE A 95 -2.08 5.17 15.53
CA ILE A 95 -2.32 3.85 14.92
C ILE A 95 -1.55 3.72 13.60
N GLN A 96 -0.71 2.69 13.50
CA GLN A 96 0.09 2.37 12.30
C GLN A 96 -0.45 1.12 11.60
N PHE A 97 -1.24 1.33 10.56
CA PHE A 97 -1.90 0.28 9.79
C PHE A 97 -1.01 -0.38 8.73
N GLY A 98 0.23 0.09 8.49
CA GLY A 98 1.11 -0.35 7.41
C GLY A 98 1.39 -1.86 7.35
N LEU A 99 1.27 -2.54 8.50
CA LEU A 99 1.46 -3.99 8.63
C LEU A 99 0.16 -4.78 8.79
N ASP A 100 -1.01 -4.13 8.88
CA ASP A 100 -2.29 -4.83 8.96
C ASP A 100 -2.71 -5.40 7.60
N ARG A 101 -3.23 -6.63 7.60
CA ARG A 101 -3.66 -7.37 6.39
C ARG A 101 -4.62 -6.55 5.51
N ASP A 102 -5.54 -5.84 6.14
CA ASP A 102 -6.54 -5.00 5.52
C ASP A 102 -6.28 -3.52 5.87
N GLY A 103 -5.04 -3.19 6.26
CA GLY A 103 -4.65 -1.93 6.89
C GLY A 103 -4.91 -0.70 6.02
N CYS A 104 -4.71 -0.83 4.71
CA CYS A 104 -4.99 0.22 3.73
C CYS A 104 -6.48 0.62 3.71
N LEU A 105 -7.37 -0.37 3.89
CA LEU A 105 -8.83 -0.16 4.03
C LEU A 105 -9.15 0.43 5.41
N LYS A 106 -8.62 -0.16 6.49
CA LYS A 106 -8.86 0.28 7.87
C LYS A 106 -8.41 1.73 8.09
N PHE A 107 -7.20 2.09 7.69
CA PHE A 107 -6.65 3.46 7.70
C PHE A 107 -7.63 4.47 7.08
N SER A 108 -8.08 4.18 5.86
CA SER A 108 -8.99 5.04 5.10
C SER A 108 -10.38 5.14 5.74
N GLN A 109 -10.91 4.02 6.25
CA GLN A 109 -12.22 3.98 6.91
C GLN A 109 -12.19 4.65 8.30
N THR A 110 -11.14 4.47 9.10
CA THR A 110 -10.94 5.16 10.38
C THR A 110 -10.78 6.67 10.16
N ALA A 111 -9.98 7.09 9.19
CA ALA A 111 -9.84 8.51 8.83
C ALA A 111 -11.19 9.12 8.37
N SER A 112 -11.98 8.37 7.60
CA SER A 112 -13.32 8.78 7.17
C SER A 112 -14.33 8.85 8.34
N ALA A 113 -14.24 7.95 9.31
CA ALA A 113 -15.16 7.87 10.45
C ALA A 113 -14.89 8.93 11.54
N LEU A 114 -13.67 9.49 11.58
CA LEU A 114 -13.30 10.59 12.46
C LEU A 114 -13.72 11.98 11.93
N LEU A 115 -14.22 12.07 10.69
CA LEU A 115 -14.61 13.34 10.07
C LEU A 115 -16.12 13.60 10.15
N PRO A 116 -16.57 14.85 10.33
CA PRO A 116 -17.98 15.24 10.39
C PRO A 116 -18.65 15.28 9.00
N LEU A 117 -18.43 14.24 8.17
CA LEU A 117 -18.87 14.17 6.76
C LEU A 117 -20.39 14.34 6.57
N HIS A 118 -21.17 14.04 7.60
CA HIS A 118 -22.64 14.10 7.61
C HIS A 118 -23.20 15.01 8.72
N ALA A 119 -22.36 15.78 9.41
CA ALA A 119 -22.84 16.75 10.38
C ALA A 119 -23.66 17.84 9.66
N ARG A 120 -24.73 18.31 10.31
CA ARG A 120 -25.37 19.57 9.94
C ARG A 120 -24.49 20.69 10.47
N GLY A 121 -24.13 21.65 9.61
CA GLY A 121 -23.12 22.67 9.88
C GLY A 121 -23.50 23.76 10.88
N ASP A 122 -24.37 23.45 11.84
CA ASP A 122 -24.93 24.38 12.83
C ASP A 122 -24.14 24.36 14.16
N ASP A 123 -23.40 23.28 14.45
CA ASP A 123 -22.65 23.05 15.71
C ASP A 123 -21.10 23.09 15.59
N GLU A 124 -20.52 23.20 14.38
CA GLU A 124 -19.05 23.22 14.20
C GLU A 124 -18.48 24.65 14.14
N ASP A 125 -17.41 24.94 14.89
CA ASP A 125 -16.65 26.18 14.76
C ASP A 125 -16.03 26.27 13.35
N VAL A 126 -16.62 27.13 12.52
CA VAL A 126 -16.21 27.33 11.13
C VAL A 126 -14.79 27.92 11.00
N ALA A 127 -14.28 28.56 12.06
CA ALA A 127 -12.91 29.08 12.14
C ALA A 127 -11.88 28.05 12.63
N ASN A 128 -12.29 27.08 13.45
CA ASN A 128 -11.48 25.93 13.91
C ASN A 128 -12.14 24.56 13.63
N PRO A 129 -12.51 24.26 12.37
CA PRO A 129 -13.26 23.04 12.04
C PRO A 129 -12.42 21.78 12.19
N THR A 130 -13.08 20.62 12.21
CA THR A 130 -12.41 19.33 12.15
C THR A 130 -11.81 19.12 10.75
N VAL A 131 -10.50 18.94 10.68
CA VAL A 131 -9.75 18.76 9.44
C VAL A 131 -9.02 17.42 9.39
N LEU A 132 -8.66 17.02 8.18
CA LEU A 132 -7.73 15.93 7.91
C LEU A 132 -6.52 16.50 7.16
N VAL A 133 -5.35 16.50 7.80
CA VAL A 133 -4.08 16.82 7.14
C VAL A 133 -3.40 15.51 6.72
N SER A 134 -3.23 15.30 5.42
CA SER A 134 -2.52 14.16 4.86
C SER A 134 -1.09 14.56 4.53
N LEU A 135 -0.13 13.77 4.97
CA LEU A 135 1.31 13.97 4.84
C LEU A 135 1.89 12.86 3.97
N ASP A 136 2.61 13.25 2.93
CA ASP A 136 3.40 12.36 2.07
C ASP A 136 4.89 12.57 2.37
N ALA A 137 5.66 11.49 2.45
CA ALA A 137 7.08 11.53 2.79
C ALA A 137 7.97 11.19 1.58
N LYS A 138 8.74 12.18 1.14
CA LYS A 138 9.58 12.11 -0.06
C LYS A 138 10.59 10.98 0.05
N ASN A 139 10.44 9.96 -0.81
CA ASN A 139 11.37 8.82 -0.92
C ASN A 139 11.55 8.05 0.40
N ALA A 140 10.50 8.02 1.24
CA ALA A 140 10.56 7.72 2.68
C ALA A 140 11.47 6.54 3.07
N PHE A 141 11.21 5.35 2.50
CA PHE A 141 11.92 4.11 2.80
C PHE A 141 13.44 4.24 2.62
N ASN A 142 13.89 4.94 1.57
CA ASN A 142 15.30 5.08 1.23
C ASN A 142 15.98 6.25 2.00
N SER A 143 15.19 7.18 2.54
CA SER A 143 15.66 8.40 3.23
C SER A 143 15.83 8.24 4.75
N LEU A 144 15.10 7.30 5.38
CA LEU A 144 15.04 7.09 6.84
C LEU A 144 16.43 7.01 7.51
N ASP A 145 16.58 7.66 8.66
CA ASP A 145 17.80 7.53 9.47
C ASP A 145 17.91 6.13 10.10
N ARG A 146 18.97 5.40 9.76
CA ARG A 146 19.19 4.04 10.27
C ARG A 146 19.48 4.02 11.78
N GLN A 147 20.01 5.10 12.35
CA GLN A 147 20.17 5.18 13.81
C GLN A 147 18.82 5.14 14.52
N ALA A 148 17.80 5.83 14.01
CA ALA A 148 16.45 5.78 14.58
C ALA A 148 15.82 4.38 14.45
N LEU A 149 16.21 3.58 13.45
CA LEU A 149 15.85 2.16 13.37
C LEU A 149 16.53 1.33 14.46
N PHE A 150 17.85 1.47 14.65
CA PHE A 150 18.56 0.73 15.70
C PHE A 150 18.02 1.10 17.10
N ASP A 151 17.86 2.40 17.38
CA ASP A 151 17.33 2.92 18.65
C ASP A 151 15.92 2.40 18.94
N ALA A 152 15.02 2.41 17.94
CA ALA A 152 13.67 1.88 18.08
C ALA A 152 13.66 0.36 18.28
N ILE A 153 14.57 -0.39 17.66
CA ILE A 153 14.68 -1.85 17.79
C ILE A 153 15.21 -2.23 19.17
N GLU A 154 16.29 -1.61 19.64
CA GLU A 154 16.79 -1.79 21.00
C GLU A 154 15.79 -1.27 22.05
N GLY A 155 14.98 -0.27 21.68
CA GLY A 155 14.04 0.40 22.60
C GLY A 155 14.76 1.38 23.53
N ARG A 156 15.87 1.97 23.09
CA ARG A 156 16.66 2.95 23.83
C ARG A 156 17.21 4.02 22.88
N ALA A 157 17.07 5.27 23.25
CA ALA A 157 17.61 6.41 22.50
C ALA A 157 19.16 6.47 22.61
N SER A 158 19.87 6.58 21.47
CA SER A 158 21.33 6.82 21.43
C SER A 158 21.70 8.31 21.34
N ARG A 159 20.69 9.19 21.41
CA ARG A 159 20.77 10.65 21.31
C ARG A 159 19.47 11.24 21.86
N ASP A 160 19.41 12.54 22.07
CA ASP A 160 18.13 13.22 22.31
C ASP A 160 17.22 13.14 21.07
N TYR A 161 15.92 12.92 21.30
CA TYR A 161 14.85 12.94 20.29
C TYR A 161 13.79 13.96 20.67
N PHE A 162 13.12 14.54 19.66
CA PHE A 162 11.93 15.38 19.82
C PHE A 162 12.17 16.58 20.76
N ASP A 163 13.16 17.41 20.43
CA ASP A 163 13.63 18.54 21.26
C ASP A 163 14.08 18.17 22.70
N GLY A 164 14.54 16.94 22.90
CA GLY A 164 14.93 16.44 24.23
C GLY A 164 13.75 15.97 25.08
N SER A 165 12.55 15.84 24.50
CA SER A 165 11.40 15.20 25.17
C SER A 165 11.67 13.72 25.50
N ILE A 166 12.60 13.10 24.77
CA ILE A 166 13.21 11.81 25.11
C ILE A 166 14.72 12.01 25.06
N THR A 167 15.40 11.91 26.20
CA THR A 167 16.85 12.15 26.29
C THR A 167 17.67 10.94 25.85
N GLU A 168 18.96 11.14 25.57
CA GLU A 168 19.92 10.05 25.43
C GLU A 168 19.81 9.03 26.59
N GLY A 169 19.87 7.74 26.26
CA GLY A 169 19.79 6.64 27.21
C GLY A 169 18.37 6.32 27.70
N ALA A 170 17.36 7.15 27.42
CA ALA A 170 15.98 6.92 27.82
C ALA A 170 15.32 5.78 27.01
N SER A 171 14.22 5.24 27.54
CA SER A 171 13.43 4.18 26.89
C SER A 171 12.64 4.72 25.70
N LEU A 172 12.68 4.02 24.57
CA LEU A 172 11.84 4.30 23.40
C LEU A 172 10.68 3.29 23.30
N PRO A 173 9.47 3.72 22.88
CA PRO A 173 8.38 2.80 22.58
C PRO A 173 8.80 1.75 21.55
N SER A 174 8.83 0.48 21.95
CA SER A 174 9.38 -0.61 21.14
C SER A 174 8.53 -1.88 21.21
N CYS A 175 8.81 -2.82 20.31
CA CYS A 175 8.28 -4.18 20.30
C CYS A 175 9.46 -5.11 20.52
N GLU A 176 9.65 -5.59 21.76
CA GLU A 176 10.87 -6.30 22.17
C GLU A 176 11.18 -7.54 21.32
N HIS A 177 10.14 -8.17 20.75
CA HIS A 177 10.26 -9.30 19.83
C HIS A 177 10.97 -8.95 18.51
N LEU A 178 11.10 -7.67 18.15
CA LEU A 178 11.90 -7.23 17.01
C LEU A 178 13.42 -7.18 17.30
N ARG A 179 13.86 -7.19 18.57
CA ARG A 179 15.28 -7.38 18.93
C ARG A 179 15.84 -8.71 18.41
N LEU A 180 14.98 -9.71 18.15
CA LEU A 180 15.36 -10.95 17.48
C LEU A 180 15.97 -10.74 16.07
N PHE A 181 15.73 -9.57 15.45
CA PHE A 181 16.32 -9.18 14.16
C PHE A 181 17.55 -8.28 14.30
N ALA A 182 17.99 -7.90 15.51
CA ALA A 182 19.09 -6.96 15.71
C ALA A 182 20.39 -7.40 15.00
N SER A 183 20.81 -8.66 15.14
CA SER A 183 22.00 -9.18 14.45
C SER A 183 21.90 -9.12 12.91
N TYR A 184 20.70 -9.31 12.36
CA TYR A 184 20.45 -9.16 10.92
C TYR A 184 20.50 -7.68 10.52
N LEU A 185 19.87 -6.81 11.30
CA LEU A 185 19.83 -5.36 11.06
C LEU A 185 21.22 -4.75 11.09
N PHE A 186 22.05 -5.04 12.10
CA PHE A 186 23.43 -4.57 12.15
C PHE A 186 24.25 -5.11 10.97
N SER A 187 24.10 -6.39 10.60
CA SER A 187 24.84 -7.00 9.48
C SER A 187 24.44 -6.48 8.08
N TYR A 188 23.20 -6.02 7.91
CA TYR A 188 22.65 -5.61 6.61
C TYR A 188 22.54 -4.09 6.43
N TYR A 189 22.30 -3.35 7.52
CA TYR A 189 22.08 -1.90 7.52
C TYR A 189 23.12 -1.12 8.34
N GLY A 190 23.98 -1.76 9.14
CA GLY A 190 24.95 -1.08 10.02
C GLY A 190 25.99 -0.22 9.28
N ASP A 191 26.47 -0.72 8.14
CA ASP A 191 27.47 -0.06 7.30
C ASP A 191 26.89 0.45 5.96
N SER A 192 27.73 1.15 5.18
CA SER A 192 27.43 1.53 3.80
C SER A 192 27.36 0.31 2.88
N ALA A 193 26.21 0.10 2.24
CA ALA A 193 26.03 -1.00 1.27
C ALA A 193 26.28 -0.53 -0.16
N ASP A 194 27.08 -1.26 -0.95
CA ASP A 194 27.24 -0.95 -2.39
C ASP A 194 26.03 -1.44 -3.19
N LEU A 195 25.16 -0.51 -3.58
CA LEU A 195 24.02 -0.81 -4.46
C LEU A 195 24.43 -0.67 -5.91
N ARG A 196 24.46 -1.80 -6.63
CA ARG A 196 24.66 -1.81 -8.09
C ARG A 196 23.35 -1.54 -8.82
N LEU A 197 23.18 -0.30 -9.27
CA LEU A 197 22.09 0.12 -10.14
C LEU A 197 22.37 -0.34 -11.57
N PHE A 198 21.35 -0.86 -12.26
CA PHE A 198 21.43 -1.26 -13.67
C PHE A 198 20.45 -0.45 -14.51
N HIS A 199 20.93 0.12 -15.61
CA HIS A 199 20.10 0.86 -16.57
C HIS A 199 20.52 0.52 -18.00
N LYS A 200 19.63 -0.16 -18.73
CA LYS A 200 19.91 -0.73 -20.07
C LYS A 200 21.13 -1.67 -20.00
N SER A 201 22.21 -1.36 -20.72
CA SER A 201 23.47 -2.10 -20.72
C SER A 201 24.53 -1.54 -19.76
N GLN A 202 24.22 -0.48 -19.03
CA GLN A 202 25.13 0.19 -18.09
C GLN A 202 24.82 -0.21 -16.64
N SER A 203 25.84 -0.18 -15.79
CA SER A 203 25.68 -0.27 -14.34
C SER A 203 26.52 0.78 -13.61
N ALA A 204 26.05 1.18 -12.44
CA ALA A 204 26.73 2.10 -11.54
C ALA A 204 26.65 1.56 -10.10
N SER A 205 27.71 1.75 -9.32
CA SER A 205 27.75 1.44 -7.89
C SER A 205 27.45 2.72 -7.09
N VAL A 206 26.59 2.62 -6.08
CA VAL A 206 26.18 3.73 -5.21
C VAL A 206 26.21 3.27 -3.76
N GLN A 207 26.97 3.98 -2.91
CA GLN A 207 27.03 3.69 -1.47
C GLN A 207 25.74 4.14 -0.78
N CYS A 208 25.04 3.19 -0.18
CA CYS A 208 23.77 3.40 0.51
C CYS A 208 23.97 3.37 2.04
N THR A 209 23.90 4.55 2.65
CA THR A 209 24.09 4.79 4.10
C THR A 209 22.80 5.12 4.86
N SER A 210 21.70 5.32 4.15
CA SER A 210 20.37 5.62 4.70
C SER A 210 19.35 4.53 4.36
N GLY A 211 18.19 4.61 4.98
CA GLY A 211 17.00 3.87 4.59
C GLY A 211 17.02 2.36 4.83
N VAL A 212 15.89 1.75 4.47
CA VAL A 212 15.64 0.31 4.38
C VAL A 212 15.33 -0.06 2.93
N CYS A 213 15.73 -1.25 2.49
CA CYS A 213 15.65 -1.63 1.07
C CYS A 213 14.20 -1.88 0.61
N GLN A 214 13.70 -1.10 -0.35
CA GLN A 214 12.40 -1.37 -0.95
C GLN A 214 12.41 -2.72 -1.68
N GLY A 215 11.45 -3.59 -1.36
CA GLY A 215 11.36 -4.96 -1.86
C GLY A 215 12.06 -6.02 -0.99
N ASP A 216 12.85 -5.62 0.02
CA ASP A 216 13.28 -6.53 1.09
C ASP A 216 12.09 -6.86 2.01
N VAL A 217 12.03 -8.10 2.53
CA VAL A 217 10.82 -8.66 3.17
C VAL A 217 10.45 -7.97 4.49
N PRO A 218 11.37 -7.76 5.45
CA PRO A 218 11.07 -7.07 6.71
C PRO A 218 11.14 -5.53 6.61
N SER A 219 11.53 -4.93 5.47
CA SER A 219 11.79 -3.49 5.37
C SER A 219 10.59 -2.62 5.75
N SER A 220 9.37 -3.00 5.37
CA SER A 220 8.15 -2.33 5.81
C SER A 220 7.91 -2.42 7.33
N VAL A 221 8.30 -3.52 7.98
CA VAL A 221 8.20 -3.67 9.45
C VAL A 221 9.15 -2.70 10.12
N PHE A 222 10.41 -2.68 9.67
CA PHE A 222 11.44 -1.79 10.18
C PHE A 222 11.09 -0.32 9.97
N PHE A 223 10.62 0.07 8.77
CA PHE A 223 10.19 1.44 8.51
C PHE A 223 9.03 1.86 9.43
N CYS A 224 7.98 1.04 9.55
CA CYS A 224 6.87 1.30 10.46
C CYS A 224 7.36 1.45 11.91
N HIS A 225 8.28 0.59 12.34
CA HIS A 225 8.85 0.58 13.68
C HIS A 225 9.63 1.85 14.02
N SER A 226 10.49 2.31 13.11
CA SER A 226 11.32 3.50 13.31
C SER A 226 10.52 4.79 13.46
N ILE A 227 9.39 4.92 12.75
CA ILE A 227 8.57 6.14 12.84
C ILE A 227 7.54 6.09 13.98
N HIS A 228 7.20 4.90 14.50
CA HIS A 228 6.12 4.75 15.49
C HIS A 228 6.33 5.56 16.78
N PRO A 229 7.54 5.65 17.38
CA PRO A 229 7.80 6.55 18.51
C PRO A 229 7.38 8.01 18.26
N LEU A 230 7.58 8.53 17.04
CA LEU A 230 7.14 9.88 16.66
C LEU A 230 5.62 9.97 16.53
N LEU A 231 4.97 8.95 15.97
CA LEU A 231 3.50 8.90 15.87
C LEU A 231 2.85 8.92 17.26
N LEU A 232 3.43 8.20 18.23
CA LEU A 232 2.99 8.22 19.62
C LEU A 232 3.23 9.60 20.26
N HIS A 233 4.45 10.13 20.14
CA HIS A 233 4.84 11.40 20.75
C HIS A 233 3.96 12.57 20.28
N ILE A 234 3.69 12.69 18.98
CA ILE A 234 2.79 13.73 18.44
C ILE A 234 1.36 13.56 18.97
N ALA A 235 0.88 12.34 19.15
CA ALA A 235 -0.47 12.10 19.66
C ALA A 235 -0.61 12.40 21.17
N GLU A 236 0.48 12.38 21.94
CA GLU A 236 0.52 12.84 23.34
C GLU A 236 0.71 14.36 23.44
N LEU A 237 1.54 14.98 22.58
CA LEU A 237 1.65 16.45 22.50
C LEU A 237 0.33 17.14 22.10
N PHE A 238 -0.51 16.48 21.29
CA PHE A 238 -1.76 17.04 20.77
C PHE A 238 -2.95 16.10 21.05
N PRO A 239 -3.49 16.05 22.28
CA PRO A 239 -4.52 15.07 22.68
C PRO A 239 -5.86 15.15 21.90
N SER A 240 -6.16 16.33 21.33
CA SER A 240 -7.28 16.58 20.43
C SER A 240 -7.12 15.94 19.05
N VAL A 241 -5.89 15.62 18.65
CA VAL A 241 -5.55 15.05 17.33
C VAL A 241 -5.54 13.52 17.40
N ARG A 242 -5.87 12.88 16.28
CA ARG A 242 -5.65 11.47 15.98
C ARG A 242 -4.58 11.35 14.92
N VAL A 243 -3.56 10.55 15.20
CA VAL A 243 -2.43 10.25 14.31
C VAL A 243 -2.66 8.87 13.72
N LEU A 244 -2.98 8.81 12.42
CA LEU A 244 -3.14 7.56 11.69
C LEU A 244 -2.00 7.44 10.68
N ALA A 245 -1.46 6.26 10.46
CA ALA A 245 -0.45 6.02 9.44
C ALA A 245 -0.72 4.73 8.66
N TYR A 246 -0.34 4.70 7.39
CA TYR A 246 -0.19 3.48 6.61
C TYR A 246 1.19 3.47 5.97
N ALA A 247 2.14 2.80 6.63
CA ALA A 247 3.58 2.96 6.38
C ALA A 247 3.99 4.44 6.50
N ASP A 248 4.43 5.05 5.41
CA ASP A 248 4.90 6.44 5.29
C ASP A 248 3.77 7.47 5.10
N ASN A 249 2.58 7.04 4.70
CA ASN A 249 1.41 7.89 4.52
C ASN A 249 0.81 8.22 5.89
N VAL A 250 1.11 9.39 6.44
CA VAL A 250 0.65 9.83 7.77
C VAL A 250 -0.51 10.83 7.63
N VAL A 251 -1.52 10.69 8.49
CA VAL A 251 -2.74 11.51 8.50
C VAL A 251 -3.02 11.99 9.92
N LEU A 252 -3.25 13.29 10.06
CA LEU A 252 -3.61 13.95 11.30
C LEU A 252 -5.07 14.42 11.22
N VAL A 253 -5.93 13.95 12.12
CA VAL A 253 -7.37 14.32 12.17
C VAL A 253 -7.69 14.98 13.51
N GLY A 254 -8.28 16.18 13.50
CA GLY A 254 -8.63 16.93 14.71
C GLY A 254 -9.02 18.38 14.40
N PRO A 255 -9.15 19.24 15.41
CA PRO A 255 -9.37 20.68 15.23
C PRO A 255 -8.25 21.29 14.37
N LEU A 256 -8.61 22.20 13.48
CA LEU A 256 -7.72 22.85 12.52
C LEU A 256 -6.44 23.42 13.16
N GLU A 257 -6.54 24.12 14.29
CA GLU A 257 -5.36 24.78 14.89
C GLU A 257 -4.37 23.75 15.45
N ASP A 258 -4.88 22.76 16.19
CA ASP A 258 -4.08 21.66 16.75
C ASP A 258 -3.51 20.76 15.65
N ALA A 259 -4.27 20.45 14.61
CA ALA A 259 -3.81 19.65 13.48
C ALA A 259 -2.68 20.35 12.70
N VAL A 260 -2.71 21.69 12.59
CA VAL A 260 -1.64 22.49 11.96
C VAL A 260 -0.40 22.57 12.86
N ALA A 261 -0.58 22.70 14.19
CA ALA A 261 0.51 22.65 15.16
C ALA A 261 1.18 21.26 15.19
N ALA A 262 0.39 20.19 15.26
CA ALA A 262 0.83 18.80 15.15
C ALA A 262 1.56 18.53 13.83
N THR A 263 1.07 19.05 12.70
CA THR A 263 1.77 18.96 11.41
C THR A 263 3.13 19.65 11.46
N SER A 264 3.22 20.80 12.13
CA SER A 264 4.46 21.58 12.24
C SER A 264 5.51 20.87 13.11
N ALA A 265 5.08 20.27 14.23
CA ALA A 265 5.93 19.44 15.08
C ALA A 265 6.35 18.13 14.37
N MET A 266 5.40 17.41 13.77
CA MET A 266 5.66 16.20 12.97
C MET A 266 6.71 16.46 11.89
N LYS A 267 6.54 17.54 11.10
CA LYS A 267 7.51 17.96 10.08
C LYS A 267 8.90 18.25 10.65
N LYS A 268 8.98 18.90 11.82
CA LYS A 268 10.26 19.22 12.49
C LYS A 268 11.00 17.93 12.85
N TYR A 269 10.33 17.03 13.55
CA TYR A 269 10.92 15.79 14.06
C TYR A 269 11.18 14.75 12.96
N MET A 270 10.33 14.68 11.93
CA MET A 270 10.62 13.87 10.74
C MET A 270 11.96 14.27 10.10
N VAL A 271 12.24 15.57 9.96
CA VAL A 271 13.51 16.05 9.38
C VAL A 271 14.68 15.89 10.34
N ALA A 272 14.53 16.33 11.59
CA ALA A 272 15.62 16.36 12.58
C ALA A 272 16.02 14.95 13.05
N ASP A 273 15.03 14.13 13.41
CA ASP A 273 15.24 12.90 14.17
C ASP A 273 15.16 11.64 13.29
N LEU A 274 14.52 11.72 12.12
CA LEU A 274 14.29 10.59 11.20
C LEU A 274 14.86 10.79 9.77
N LYS A 275 15.40 11.97 9.44
CA LYS A 275 15.88 12.36 8.10
C LYS A 275 14.82 12.24 6.98
N LEU A 276 13.54 12.29 7.33
CA LEU A 276 12.40 12.22 6.41
C LEU A 276 11.90 13.63 6.04
N GLU A 277 11.88 13.95 4.75
CA GLU A 277 11.29 15.18 4.23
C GLU A 277 9.82 14.98 3.85
N ILE A 278 8.92 15.85 4.32
CA ILE A 278 7.53 15.89 3.85
C ILE A 278 7.47 16.55 2.46
N GLN A 279 6.79 15.91 1.51
CA GLN A 279 6.52 16.40 0.15
C GLN A 279 5.30 17.35 0.14
N PRO A 280 5.48 18.68 0.02
CA PRO A 280 4.37 19.63 0.22
C PRO A 280 3.38 19.68 -0.96
N ARG A 281 3.73 19.10 -2.11
CA ARG A 281 2.88 19.06 -3.31
C ARG A 281 1.89 17.89 -3.32
N GLU A 282 2.17 16.86 -2.53
CA GLU A 282 1.37 15.63 -2.47
C GLU A 282 0.62 15.56 -1.13
N SER A 283 1.15 16.22 -0.10
CA SER A 283 0.47 16.55 1.17
C SER A 283 -0.68 17.55 1.00
N LYS A 284 -1.79 17.37 1.74
CA LYS A 284 -3.05 18.13 1.59
C LYS A 284 -3.75 18.39 2.91
N VAL A 285 -4.56 19.45 2.96
CA VAL A 285 -5.50 19.75 4.05
C VAL A 285 -6.92 19.60 3.53
N TYR A 286 -7.65 18.59 4.00
CA TYR A 286 -9.08 18.39 3.69
C TYR A 286 -9.97 18.95 4.80
N ILE A 287 -10.89 19.84 4.43
CA ILE A 287 -11.87 20.48 5.33
C ILE A 287 -13.29 20.17 4.82
N PRO A 288 -14.05 19.24 5.44
CA PRO A 288 -15.33 18.76 4.91
C PRO A 288 -16.47 19.78 4.98
N SER A 289 -16.70 20.38 6.16
CA SER A 289 -17.80 21.34 6.41
C SER A 289 -17.73 22.55 5.49
N TRP A 290 -16.52 22.97 5.12
CA TRP A 290 -16.26 24.01 4.13
C TRP A 290 -16.77 23.73 2.71
N HIS A 291 -17.29 22.53 2.42
CA HIS A 291 -18.10 22.27 1.23
C HIS A 291 -19.54 22.79 1.36
N GLN A 292 -20.13 22.71 2.56
CA GLN A 292 -21.53 23.07 2.81
C GLN A 292 -21.74 24.59 2.88
N HIS A 293 -20.80 25.34 3.47
CA HIS A 293 -20.93 26.79 3.63
C HIS A 293 -20.62 27.56 2.31
N PRO A 294 -21.61 28.28 1.73
CA PRO A 294 -21.44 28.95 0.44
C PRO A 294 -20.51 30.17 0.51
N ASP A 295 -20.68 31.07 1.49
CA ASP A 295 -19.84 32.27 1.63
C ASP A 295 -18.84 32.14 2.80
N LEU A 296 -17.81 31.33 2.56
CA LEU A 296 -16.55 31.43 3.30
C LEU A 296 -15.47 32.09 2.45
N SER A 297 -15.83 32.98 1.52
CA SER A 297 -14.90 33.54 0.52
C SER A 297 -13.68 34.20 1.18
N GLN A 298 -13.93 35.05 2.18
CA GLN A 298 -12.89 35.72 2.95
C GLN A 298 -12.16 34.78 3.92
N LEU A 299 -12.86 33.90 4.63
CA LEU A 299 -12.25 32.97 5.58
C LEU A 299 -11.34 31.95 4.87
N LYS A 300 -11.80 31.37 3.76
CA LYS A 300 -11.00 30.50 2.87
C LYS A 300 -9.75 31.23 2.37
N LYS A 301 -9.82 32.53 2.07
CA LYS A 301 -8.67 33.36 1.65
C LYS A 301 -7.70 33.65 2.80
N SER A 302 -8.22 34.00 3.99
CA SER A 302 -7.43 34.28 5.19
C SER A 302 -6.70 33.03 5.68
N LEU A 303 -7.41 31.91 5.82
CA LEU A 303 -6.81 30.65 6.24
C LEU A 303 -5.83 30.11 5.19
N LYS A 304 -6.15 30.18 3.88
CA LYS A 304 -5.17 29.82 2.85
C LYS A 304 -3.90 30.65 2.96
N ARG A 305 -3.95 31.92 3.40
CA ARG A 305 -2.74 32.71 3.71
C ARG A 305 -2.01 32.16 4.95
N ARG A 306 -2.71 31.86 6.05
CA ARG A 306 -2.13 31.26 7.27
C ARG A 306 -1.44 29.92 6.99
N LEU A 307 -2.16 28.99 6.37
CA LEU A 307 -1.67 27.67 5.98
C LEU A 307 -0.55 27.74 4.93
N LYS A 308 -0.56 28.73 4.01
CA LYS A 308 0.55 28.92 3.06
C LYS A 308 1.87 29.22 3.76
N THR A 309 1.83 29.94 4.89
CA THR A 309 3.01 30.26 5.71
C THR A 309 3.43 29.07 6.59
N GLN A 310 2.49 28.42 7.29
CA GLN A 310 2.80 27.33 8.23
C GLN A 310 3.12 26.00 7.52
N LEU A 311 2.34 25.62 6.51
CA LEU A 311 2.36 24.31 5.86
C LEU A 311 2.90 24.34 4.41
N LEU A 312 3.88 25.21 4.11
CA LEU A 312 4.65 25.22 2.84
C LEU A 312 3.84 24.96 1.55
N HIS A 313 2.64 25.56 1.46
CA HIS A 313 1.76 25.50 0.29
C HIS A 313 1.00 24.18 0.04
N PHE A 314 0.75 23.35 1.08
CA PHE A 314 -0.17 22.21 0.99
C PHE A 314 -1.50 22.58 0.31
N GLU A 315 -2.07 21.67 -0.48
CA GLU A 315 -3.36 21.92 -1.15
C GLU A 315 -4.52 21.87 -0.14
N VAL A 316 -5.26 22.97 0.01
CA VAL A 316 -6.49 23.01 0.81
C VAL A 316 -7.69 22.63 -0.06
N VAL A 317 -8.21 21.42 0.15
CA VAL A 317 -9.32 20.80 -0.59
C VAL A 317 -10.59 20.73 0.27
N THR A 318 -11.76 20.80 -0.38
CA THR A 318 -13.07 20.70 0.30
C THR A 318 -14.02 19.68 -0.36
N GLY A 319 -13.78 19.28 -1.62
CA GLY A 319 -14.60 18.26 -2.29
C GLY A 319 -14.35 16.83 -1.79
N GLY A 320 -13.14 16.55 -1.33
CA GLY A 320 -12.70 15.24 -0.84
C GLY A 320 -11.20 15.04 -0.95
N ILE A 321 -10.72 13.89 -0.46
CA ILE A 321 -9.34 13.42 -0.52
C ILE A 321 -9.32 11.93 -0.89
N THR A 322 -8.17 11.39 -1.29
CA THR A 322 -8.00 9.94 -1.53
C THR A 322 -6.90 9.42 -0.61
N LEU A 323 -7.24 8.46 0.24
CA LEU A 323 -6.31 7.75 1.14
C LEU A 323 -6.36 6.26 0.80
N GLY A 324 -5.22 5.56 0.80
CA GLY A 324 -5.18 4.14 0.46
C GLY A 324 -5.74 3.77 -0.93
N GLY A 325 -5.85 4.74 -1.85
CA GLY A 325 -6.55 4.57 -3.13
C GLY A 325 -8.08 4.60 -3.07
N LEU A 326 -8.67 4.84 -1.89
CA LEU A 326 -10.10 4.99 -1.63
C LEU A 326 -10.49 6.48 -1.51
N PRO A 327 -11.61 6.93 -2.11
CA PRO A 327 -12.10 8.29 -1.97
C PRO A 327 -12.75 8.52 -0.60
N ILE A 328 -12.62 9.74 -0.07
CA ILE A 328 -13.32 10.22 1.12
C ILE A 328 -13.85 11.63 0.82
N GLY A 329 -15.14 11.87 1.00
CA GLY A 329 -15.77 13.19 0.87
C GLY A 329 -17.10 13.18 0.12
N THR A 330 -17.28 14.12 -0.79
CA THR A 330 -18.59 14.41 -1.40
C THR A 330 -19.00 13.44 -2.51
N ASP A 331 -20.30 13.23 -2.70
CA ASP A 331 -20.89 12.53 -3.86
C ASP A 331 -20.27 12.90 -5.22
N GLY A 332 -19.96 14.21 -5.39
CA GLY A 332 -19.30 14.72 -6.58
C GLY A 332 -17.89 14.16 -6.76
N PHE A 333 -17.10 14.15 -5.67
CA PHE A 333 -15.73 13.63 -5.64
C PHE A 333 -15.68 12.10 -5.78
N HIS A 334 -16.53 11.36 -5.07
CA HIS A 334 -16.63 9.90 -5.24
C HIS A 334 -16.99 9.53 -6.69
N ALA A 335 -17.92 10.28 -7.31
CA ALA A 335 -18.29 10.07 -8.71
C ALA A 335 -17.20 10.50 -9.72
N SER A 336 -16.37 11.50 -9.44
CA SER A 336 -15.25 11.88 -10.31
C SER A 336 -14.10 10.88 -10.21
N GLN A 337 -13.70 10.48 -9.00
CA GLN A 337 -12.67 9.47 -8.78
C GLN A 337 -13.06 8.12 -9.39
N LEU A 338 -14.33 7.70 -9.25
CA LEU A 338 -14.80 6.48 -9.90
C LEU A 338 -14.84 6.60 -11.43
N ARG A 339 -15.22 7.77 -11.98
CA ARG A 339 -15.20 7.99 -13.44
C ARG A 339 -13.77 7.85 -14.00
N ALA A 340 -12.79 8.44 -13.33
CA ALA A 340 -11.38 8.30 -13.70
C ALA A 340 -10.94 6.84 -13.63
N LYS A 341 -11.25 6.14 -12.52
CA LYS A 341 -10.94 4.71 -12.35
C LYS A 341 -11.56 3.84 -13.44
N VAL A 342 -12.82 4.09 -13.81
CA VAL A 342 -13.51 3.36 -14.90
C VAL A 342 -12.92 3.68 -16.27
N SER A 343 -12.44 4.91 -16.53
CA SER A 343 -11.70 5.22 -17.76
C SER A 343 -10.44 4.37 -17.87
N THR A 344 -9.57 4.40 -16.84
CA THR A 344 -8.34 3.60 -16.82
C THR A 344 -8.62 2.10 -16.93
N LEU A 345 -9.68 1.60 -16.28
CA LEU A 345 -10.08 0.20 -16.43
C LEU A 345 -10.58 -0.13 -17.84
N ASN A 346 -11.26 0.78 -18.54
CA ASN A 346 -11.65 0.57 -19.93
C ASN A 346 -10.45 0.65 -20.91
N GLU A 347 -9.46 1.49 -20.60
CA GLU A 347 -8.18 1.58 -21.32
C GLU A 347 -7.26 0.37 -21.07
N GLU A 348 -7.37 -0.29 -19.91
CA GLU A 348 -6.78 -1.61 -19.65
C GLU A 348 -7.55 -2.73 -20.38
N LEU A 349 -8.89 -2.65 -20.41
CA LEU A 349 -9.76 -3.65 -21.02
C LEU A 349 -9.56 -3.76 -22.53
N SER A 350 -9.29 -2.65 -23.22
CA SER A 350 -8.99 -2.65 -24.66
C SER A 350 -7.70 -3.41 -24.98
N LYS A 351 -6.68 -3.35 -24.09
CA LYS A 351 -5.42 -4.09 -24.22
C LYS A 351 -5.66 -5.61 -24.03
N LEU A 352 -6.58 -6.00 -23.15
CA LEU A 352 -7.05 -7.39 -23.06
C LEU A 352 -7.79 -7.85 -24.32
N GLY A 353 -8.24 -6.93 -25.19
CA GLY A 353 -8.82 -7.24 -26.50
C GLY A 353 -7.88 -7.99 -27.45
N LEU A 354 -6.58 -8.06 -27.17
CA LEU A 354 -5.61 -8.91 -27.89
C LEU A 354 -5.74 -10.41 -27.55
N VAL A 355 -6.34 -10.77 -26.42
CA VAL A 355 -6.58 -12.16 -26.04
C VAL A 355 -7.52 -12.82 -27.05
N GLN A 356 -7.20 -14.03 -27.51
CA GLN A 356 -8.04 -14.76 -28.47
C GLN A 356 -9.09 -15.65 -27.78
N HIS A 357 -8.80 -16.16 -26.57
CA HIS A 357 -9.65 -17.12 -25.87
C HIS A 357 -10.58 -16.44 -24.85
N GLY A 358 -11.89 -16.49 -25.07
CA GLY A 358 -12.89 -15.79 -24.25
C GLY A 358 -12.89 -16.17 -22.76
N PHE A 359 -12.59 -17.43 -22.43
CA PHE A 359 -12.43 -17.86 -21.04
C PHE A 359 -11.22 -17.21 -20.36
N MET A 360 -10.10 -17.05 -21.07
CA MET A 360 -8.91 -16.37 -20.52
C MET A 360 -9.20 -14.89 -20.32
N PHE A 361 -9.87 -14.24 -21.28
CA PHE A 361 -10.31 -12.85 -21.16
C PHE A 361 -11.20 -12.65 -19.91
N LYS A 362 -12.27 -13.46 -19.76
CA LYS A 362 -13.16 -13.47 -18.59
C LYS A 362 -12.37 -13.60 -17.28
N THR A 363 -11.46 -14.57 -17.21
CA THR A 363 -10.65 -14.83 -16.01
C THR A 363 -9.69 -13.69 -15.68
N LEU A 364 -9.06 -13.07 -16.69
CA LEU A 364 -8.21 -11.89 -16.50
C LEU A 364 -9.00 -10.68 -15.99
N VAL A 365 -10.19 -10.40 -16.55
CA VAL A 365 -11.07 -9.32 -16.06
C VAL A 365 -11.54 -9.59 -14.62
N ARG A 366 -11.90 -10.84 -14.29
CA ARG A 366 -12.27 -11.29 -12.93
C ARG A 366 -11.11 -11.13 -11.94
N ALA A 367 -9.88 -11.44 -12.34
CA ALA A 367 -8.70 -11.41 -11.46
C ALA A 367 -8.09 -10.01 -11.29
N SER A 368 -8.27 -9.11 -12.27
CA SER A 368 -7.67 -7.77 -12.25
C SER A 368 -8.70 -6.65 -12.10
N HIS A 369 -9.46 -6.35 -13.14
CA HIS A 369 -10.33 -5.17 -13.23
C HIS A 369 -11.43 -5.21 -12.17
N LEU A 370 -12.04 -6.38 -11.99
CA LEU A 370 -13.11 -6.58 -11.01
C LEU A 370 -12.60 -6.46 -9.56
N GLN A 371 -11.34 -6.83 -9.28
CA GLN A 371 -10.74 -6.66 -7.96
C GLN A 371 -10.37 -5.19 -7.69
N LYS A 372 -9.73 -4.53 -8.66
CA LYS A 372 -9.44 -3.07 -8.62
C LYS A 372 -10.71 -2.25 -8.34
N LEU A 373 -11.81 -2.58 -9.02
CA LEU A 373 -13.09 -1.89 -8.84
C LEU A 373 -13.79 -2.26 -7.52
N ARG A 374 -13.78 -3.53 -7.11
CA ARG A 374 -14.36 -3.96 -5.81
C ARG A 374 -13.66 -3.29 -4.63
N PHE A 375 -12.33 -3.21 -4.63
CA PHE A 375 -11.56 -2.49 -3.61
C PHE A 375 -11.99 -1.02 -3.56
N PHE A 376 -11.97 -0.31 -4.69
CA PHE A 376 -12.39 1.09 -4.75
C PHE A 376 -13.82 1.32 -4.19
N LEU A 377 -14.75 0.40 -4.46
CA LEU A 377 -16.13 0.47 -3.96
C LEU A 377 -16.26 0.21 -2.45
N GLN A 378 -15.24 -0.31 -1.76
CA GLN A 378 -15.25 -0.38 -0.28
C GLN A 378 -15.18 1.01 0.38
N GLY A 379 -14.71 2.02 -0.36
CA GLY A 379 -14.73 3.43 0.03
C GLY A 379 -15.85 4.25 -0.63
N SER A 380 -16.91 3.65 -1.20
CA SER A 380 -17.98 4.42 -1.86
C SER A 380 -19.33 3.73 -1.77
N SER A 381 -20.35 4.43 -1.28
CA SER A 381 -21.72 3.89 -1.22
C SER A 381 -22.22 3.51 -2.63
N PRO A 382 -22.55 2.23 -2.89
CA PRO A 382 -23.02 1.77 -4.20
C PRO A 382 -24.46 2.21 -4.51
N PHE A 383 -25.11 2.90 -3.57
CA PHE A 383 -26.47 3.43 -3.73
C PHE A 383 -26.48 4.84 -4.32
N LEU A 384 -25.34 5.57 -4.30
CA LEU A 384 -25.25 6.92 -4.86
C LEU A 384 -25.53 6.90 -6.39
N PRO A 385 -26.51 7.65 -6.91
CA PRO A 385 -26.91 7.55 -8.32
C PRO A 385 -25.79 7.82 -9.33
N ARG A 386 -24.88 8.75 -9.00
CA ARG A 386 -23.70 9.09 -9.82
C ARG A 386 -22.64 7.99 -9.83
N VAL A 387 -22.47 7.27 -8.71
CA VAL A 387 -21.59 6.10 -8.57
C VAL A 387 -22.17 4.94 -9.39
N GLN A 388 -23.45 4.60 -9.20
CA GLN A 388 -24.13 3.58 -10.01
C GLN A 388 -24.05 3.83 -11.52
N SER A 389 -24.10 5.10 -11.95
CA SER A 389 -23.93 5.47 -13.36
C SER A 389 -22.56 5.04 -13.91
N GLN A 390 -21.48 5.18 -13.14
CA GLN A 390 -20.14 4.73 -13.58
C GLN A 390 -20.00 3.21 -13.48
N ILE A 391 -20.57 2.57 -12.47
CA ILE A 391 -20.61 1.09 -12.38
C ILE A 391 -21.32 0.51 -13.61
N ARG A 392 -22.51 1.03 -13.98
CA ARG A 392 -23.25 0.61 -15.19
C ARG A 392 -22.43 0.77 -16.47
N ARG A 393 -21.59 1.80 -16.57
CA ARG A 393 -20.69 2.03 -17.72
C ARG A 393 -19.59 0.97 -17.78
N PHE A 394 -18.93 0.66 -16.66
CA PHE A 394 -17.93 -0.40 -16.62
C PHE A 394 -18.54 -1.77 -16.98
N ASP A 395 -19.67 -2.14 -16.35
CA ASP A 395 -20.39 -3.37 -16.65
C ASP A 395 -20.71 -3.46 -18.16
N LEU A 396 -21.21 -2.38 -18.78
CA LEU A 396 -21.50 -2.33 -20.22
C LEU A 396 -20.22 -2.50 -21.07
N SER A 397 -19.11 -1.85 -20.72
CA SER A 397 -17.83 -1.99 -21.42
C SER A 397 -17.30 -3.43 -21.38
N VAL A 398 -17.44 -4.13 -20.24
CA VAL A 398 -17.10 -5.56 -20.12
C VAL A 398 -18.03 -6.44 -20.95
N HIS A 399 -19.32 -6.09 -21.07
CA HIS A 399 -20.24 -6.83 -21.94
C HIS A 399 -19.85 -6.71 -23.42
N LEU A 400 -19.66 -5.49 -23.91
CA LEU A 400 -19.29 -5.22 -25.31
C LEU A 400 -17.94 -5.88 -25.68
N ALA A 401 -16.98 -5.90 -24.75
CA ALA A 401 -15.70 -6.57 -24.97
C ALA A 401 -15.81 -8.12 -24.99
N LEU A 402 -16.85 -8.70 -24.38
CA LEU A 402 -17.12 -10.14 -24.42
C LEU A 402 -17.85 -10.60 -25.69
N GLU A 403 -18.58 -9.71 -26.37
CA GLU A 403 -19.31 -10.01 -27.61
C GLU A 403 -18.41 -10.48 -28.76
N LYS A 404 -17.13 -10.09 -28.73
CA LYS A 404 -16.08 -10.59 -29.62
C LYS A 404 -15.97 -12.13 -29.60
N TYR A 405 -16.18 -12.77 -28.46
CA TYR A 405 -15.98 -14.21 -28.28
C TYR A 405 -17.28 -15.00 -28.38
N HIS A 406 -18.39 -14.45 -27.87
CA HIS A 406 -19.69 -15.11 -27.85
C HIS A 406 -20.81 -14.09 -28.08
N ARG A 407 -21.69 -14.34 -29.06
CA ARG A 407 -22.99 -13.65 -29.12
C ARG A 407 -23.83 -14.12 -27.92
N TRP A 408 -24.32 -13.19 -27.10
CA TRP A 408 -25.07 -13.50 -25.88
C TRP A 408 -26.31 -14.35 -26.22
N PRO A 409 -26.45 -15.58 -25.68
CA PRO A 409 -27.58 -16.41 -26.03
C PRO A 409 -28.86 -16.06 -25.26
N SER A 410 -30.00 -16.42 -25.84
CA SER A 410 -31.29 -16.42 -25.14
C SER A 410 -31.32 -17.47 -24.03
N SER A 411 -32.26 -17.31 -23.09
CA SER A 411 -32.42 -18.19 -21.91
C SER A 411 -32.52 -19.68 -22.26
N GLN A 412 -33.11 -20.01 -23.42
CA GLN A 412 -33.25 -21.39 -23.91
C GLN A 412 -31.92 -21.94 -24.46
N TYR A 413 -31.14 -21.14 -25.19
CA TYR A 413 -29.86 -21.58 -25.76
C TYR A 413 -28.80 -21.83 -24.67
N LEU A 414 -28.85 -21.08 -23.57
CA LEU A 414 -28.01 -21.31 -22.37
C LEU A 414 -28.27 -22.66 -21.70
N ALA A 415 -29.46 -23.26 -21.84
CA ALA A 415 -29.76 -24.58 -21.29
C ALA A 415 -29.12 -25.72 -22.11
N ALA A 416 -28.87 -25.50 -23.41
CA ALA A 416 -28.23 -26.47 -24.30
C ALA A 416 -26.69 -26.40 -24.31
N HIS A 417 -26.10 -25.33 -23.76
CA HIS A 417 -24.66 -25.06 -23.81
C HIS A 417 -24.12 -24.72 -22.40
N PRO A 418 -23.82 -25.74 -21.56
CA PRO A 418 -23.47 -25.52 -20.15
C PRO A 418 -22.24 -24.64 -19.95
N ASP A 419 -21.28 -24.64 -20.88
CA ASP A 419 -20.07 -23.80 -20.82
C ASP A 419 -20.41 -22.30 -20.85
N LEU A 420 -21.52 -21.93 -21.49
CA LEU A 420 -22.01 -20.55 -21.55
C LEU A 420 -22.72 -20.11 -20.26
N LEU A 421 -23.09 -21.05 -19.38
CA LEU A 421 -23.59 -20.72 -18.03
C LEU A 421 -22.53 -19.97 -17.22
N GLU A 422 -21.23 -20.19 -17.44
CA GLU A 422 -20.19 -19.43 -16.75
C GLU A 422 -20.16 -17.96 -17.16
N PHE A 423 -20.39 -17.63 -18.42
CA PHE A 423 -20.47 -16.25 -18.88
C PHE A 423 -21.75 -15.57 -18.36
N ALA A 424 -22.87 -16.31 -18.31
CA ALA A 424 -24.11 -15.86 -17.68
C ALA A 424 -23.99 -15.67 -16.14
N ARG A 425 -23.17 -16.50 -15.46
CA ARG A 425 -22.81 -16.33 -14.04
C ARG A 425 -21.93 -15.11 -13.84
N PHE A 426 -20.88 -14.93 -14.66
CA PHE A 426 -19.97 -13.78 -14.58
C PHE A 426 -20.71 -12.43 -14.70
N LYS A 427 -21.74 -12.34 -15.55
CA LYS A 427 -22.64 -11.18 -15.64
C LYS A 427 -23.31 -10.79 -14.31
N ARG A 428 -23.53 -11.74 -13.39
CA ARG A 428 -24.06 -11.49 -12.04
C ARG A 428 -22.97 -11.12 -11.02
N GLU A 429 -21.70 -11.40 -11.32
CA GLU A 429 -20.54 -11.03 -10.49
C GLU A 429 -20.01 -9.62 -10.77
N LEU A 430 -20.32 -9.06 -11.94
CA LEU A 430 -20.06 -7.65 -12.28
C LEU A 430 -20.84 -6.72 -11.33
N PRO A 431 -20.30 -5.56 -10.92
CA PRO A 431 -20.84 -4.89 -9.73
C PRO A 431 -22.27 -4.33 -9.88
N HIS A 432 -22.74 -3.92 -11.06
CA HIS A 432 -24.16 -3.54 -11.20
C HIS A 432 -25.09 -4.76 -11.14
N GLY A 433 -24.67 -5.88 -11.72
CA GLY A 433 -25.35 -7.17 -11.58
C GLY A 433 -25.44 -7.61 -10.11
N HIS A 434 -24.34 -7.46 -9.37
CA HIS A 434 -24.25 -7.82 -7.96
C HIS A 434 -25.12 -6.91 -7.07
N CYS A 435 -25.06 -5.58 -7.24
CA CYS A 435 -25.90 -4.64 -6.49
C CYS A 435 -27.41 -4.88 -6.68
N ARG A 436 -27.84 -5.26 -7.90
CA ARG A 436 -29.24 -5.67 -8.15
C ARG A 436 -29.59 -6.97 -7.43
N GLY A 437 -28.66 -7.94 -7.39
CA GLY A 437 -28.85 -9.19 -6.65
C GLY A 437 -29.02 -8.96 -5.14
N VAL A 438 -28.20 -8.10 -4.54
CA VAL A 438 -28.32 -7.75 -3.10
C VAL A 438 -29.64 -7.02 -2.83
N ALA A 439 -29.99 -5.99 -3.62
CA ALA A 439 -31.23 -5.24 -3.43
C ALA A 439 -32.50 -6.11 -3.54
N ALA A 440 -32.48 -7.12 -4.41
CA ALA A 440 -33.59 -8.08 -4.55
C ALA A 440 -33.69 -9.08 -3.38
N VAL A 441 -32.64 -9.24 -2.57
CA VAL A 441 -32.64 -10.08 -1.35
C VAL A 441 -32.97 -9.25 -0.11
N THR A 442 -32.57 -7.97 -0.06
CA THR A 442 -32.87 -7.07 1.08
C THR A 442 -34.24 -6.39 0.99
N GLY A 443 -34.93 -6.46 -0.15
CA GLY A 443 -36.25 -5.83 -0.39
C GLY A 443 -37.44 -6.45 0.36
N GLY A 444 -37.20 -7.08 1.52
CA GLY A 444 -38.23 -7.65 2.41
C GLY A 444 -38.52 -6.82 3.67
N TYR A 445 -37.78 -5.72 3.90
CA TYR A 445 -38.00 -4.80 5.02
C TYR A 445 -37.95 -3.34 4.53
N HIS A 446 -39.12 -2.71 4.52
CA HIS A 446 -39.36 -1.28 4.36
C HIS A 446 -40.37 -0.85 5.43
#